data_AF-A0A5D6YEG9-F1
#
_entry.id   AF-A0A5D6YEG9-F1
#
_cell.length_a   1.000
_cell.length_b   1.000
_cell.length_c   1.000
_cell.angle_alpha   90.00
_cell.angle_beta   90.00
_cell.angle_gamma   90.00
#
_symmetry.space_group_name_H-M   'P 1'
#
loop_
_entity.id
_entity.type
_entity.pdbx_description
1 polymer ?
#
loop_
_entity_poly.entity_id
_entity_poly.type
_entity_poly.pdbx_seq_one_letter_code
_entity_poly.pdbx_strand_id
1 'polypeptide(L)'
;MADAMDVDADAGARAAESDVALLALDKVSLLQESVDKMALSMFNALRLLPVGSGDRAETATAIRSLADDVLRMVKETDALIDDLPGLDKTESDQLEELRRLQIESEEEAQTLRQVADEAERWMDRARDSLRVISETRLRR
;
A
#
# COMPACT_ATOMS: atom_id res chain seq x y z
N MET A 1 -28.57 8.89 -22.51
CA MET A 1 -27.69 10.00 -22.11
C MET A 1 -27.38 9.85 -20.62
N ALA A 2 -26.68 8.79 -20.27
CA ALA A 2 -26.25 8.43 -18.92
C ALA A 2 -25.26 7.25 -19.05
N ASP A 3 -24.00 7.51 -19.43
CA ASP A 3 -22.96 6.46 -19.48
C ASP A 3 -21.52 7.01 -19.43
N ALA A 4 -21.33 8.29 -19.08
CA ALA A 4 -20.03 8.96 -19.15
C ALA A 4 -19.49 9.39 -17.77
N MET A 5 -20.03 8.85 -16.68
CA MET A 5 -19.65 9.23 -15.31
C MET A 5 -18.97 8.12 -14.49
N ASP A 6 -18.81 6.91 -15.03
CA ASP A 6 -18.29 5.76 -14.25
C ASP A 6 -16.78 5.51 -14.43
N VAL A 7 -16.14 6.10 -15.44
CA VAL A 7 -14.72 5.80 -15.77
C VAL A 7 -13.72 6.50 -14.84
N ASP A 8 -14.08 7.66 -14.27
CA ASP A 8 -13.19 8.39 -13.34
C ASP A 8 -13.18 7.79 -11.92
N ALA A 9 -14.20 7.01 -11.55
CA ALA A 9 -14.26 6.38 -10.23
C ALA A 9 -13.30 5.18 -10.10
N ASP A 10 -13.08 4.46 -11.20
CA ASP A 10 -12.35 3.19 -11.24
C ASP A 10 -10.82 3.38 -11.22
N ALA A 11 -10.31 4.39 -11.93
CA ALA A 11 -8.88 4.73 -11.91
C ALA A 11 -8.38 5.18 -10.52
N GLY A 12 -9.25 5.84 -9.73
CA GLY A 12 -8.95 6.23 -8.35
C GLY A 12 -8.90 5.05 -7.38
N ALA A 13 -9.71 4.01 -7.62
CA ALA A 13 -9.73 2.80 -6.80
C ALA A 13 -8.47 1.94 -7.00
N ARG A 14 -7.96 1.85 -8.24
CA ARG A 14 -6.77 1.06 -8.59
C ARG A 14 -5.46 1.57 -8.01
N ALA A 15 -5.27 2.89 -8.01
CA ALA A 15 -4.12 3.51 -7.35
C ALA A 15 -4.16 3.27 -5.83
N ALA A 16 -5.37 3.31 -5.24
CA ALA A 16 -5.55 3.02 -3.82
C ALA A 16 -5.23 1.55 -3.49
N GLU A 17 -5.57 0.58 -4.35
CA GLU A 17 -5.28 -0.84 -4.10
C GLU A 17 -3.79 -1.20 -4.18
N SER A 18 -3.04 -0.63 -5.13
CA SER A 18 -1.58 -0.83 -5.19
C SER A 18 -0.88 -0.18 -3.99
N ASP A 19 -1.37 0.99 -3.56
CA ASP A 19 -0.89 1.65 -2.36
C ASP A 19 -1.22 0.81 -1.12
N VAL A 20 -2.39 0.17 -1.07
CA VAL A 20 -2.77 -0.75 0.03
C VAL A 20 -1.87 -1.97 0.10
N ALA A 21 -1.46 -2.58 -1.03
CA ALA A 21 -0.52 -3.71 -1.02
C ALA A 21 0.90 -3.30 -0.59
N LEU A 22 1.33 -2.10 -0.99
CA LEU A 22 2.63 -1.54 -0.59
C LEU A 22 2.62 -1.15 0.90
N LEU A 23 1.50 -0.59 1.37
CA LEU A 23 1.21 -0.36 2.78
C LEU A 23 1.13 -1.68 3.55
N ALA A 24 0.56 -2.74 3.00
CA ALA A 24 0.47 -4.07 3.63
C ALA A 24 1.86 -4.65 3.93
N LEU A 25 2.76 -4.61 2.94
CA LEU A 25 4.13 -5.07 3.09
C LEU A 25 4.88 -4.25 4.14
N ASP A 26 4.61 -2.95 4.19
CA ASP A 26 5.12 -2.04 5.21
C ASP A 26 4.55 -2.38 6.60
N LYS A 27 3.26 -2.72 6.73
CA LYS A 27 2.63 -3.15 8.00
C LYS A 27 3.19 -4.44 8.54
N VAL A 28 3.42 -5.44 7.69
CA VAL A 28 4.08 -6.70 8.10
C VAL A 28 5.51 -6.43 8.56
N SER A 29 6.23 -5.53 7.88
CA SER A 29 7.59 -5.12 8.26
C SER A 29 7.59 -4.39 9.61
N LEU A 30 6.61 -3.51 9.85
CA LEU A 30 6.41 -2.82 11.13
C LEU A 30 6.08 -3.79 12.26
N LEU A 31 5.28 -4.82 11.99
CA LEU A 31 4.99 -5.88 12.96
C LEU A 31 6.25 -6.66 13.33
N GLN A 32 7.09 -7.01 12.35
CA GLN A 32 8.38 -7.66 12.59
C GLN A 32 9.29 -6.79 13.48
N GLU A 33 9.40 -5.51 13.17
CA GLU A 33 10.20 -4.57 13.97
C GLU A 33 9.65 -4.42 15.41
N SER A 34 8.33 -4.42 15.57
CA SER A 34 7.65 -4.38 16.87
C SER A 34 7.98 -5.62 17.72
N VAL A 35 7.90 -6.81 17.14
CA VAL A 35 8.22 -8.08 17.81
C VAL A 35 9.71 -8.13 18.19
N ASP A 36 10.61 -7.70 17.30
CA ASP A 36 12.05 -7.66 17.57
C ASP A 36 12.40 -6.68 18.70
N LYS A 37 11.79 -5.49 18.71
CA LYS A 37 11.93 -4.51 19.80
C LYS A 37 11.42 -5.08 21.13
N MET A 38 10.30 -5.79 21.11
CA MET A 38 9.74 -6.42 22.31
C MET A 38 10.69 -7.48 22.87
N ALA A 39 11.21 -8.37 22.02
CA ALA A 39 12.18 -9.39 22.41
C ALA A 39 13.48 -8.78 22.97
N LEU A 40 14.02 -7.74 22.33
CA LEU A 40 15.20 -7.01 22.81
C LEU A 40 14.93 -6.32 24.15
N SER A 41 13.78 -5.68 24.31
CA SER A 41 13.38 -5.01 25.54
C SER A 41 13.25 -6.01 26.70
N MET A 42 12.57 -7.15 26.48
CA MET A 42 12.47 -8.24 27.45
C MET A 42 13.83 -8.84 27.80
N PHE A 43 14.72 -9.03 26.82
CA PHE A 43 16.05 -9.56 27.06
C PHE A 43 16.91 -8.59 27.90
N ASN A 44 16.93 -7.31 27.52
CA ASN A 44 17.66 -6.28 28.26
C ASN A 44 17.13 -6.12 29.67
N ALA A 45 15.82 -6.21 29.82
CA ALA A 45 15.17 -6.23 31.11
C ALA A 45 15.58 -7.40 32.00
N LEU A 46 15.50 -8.64 31.50
CA LEU A 46 15.93 -9.83 32.24
C LEU A 46 17.41 -9.75 32.64
N ARG A 47 18.23 -9.10 31.81
CA ARG A 47 19.64 -8.82 32.10
C ARG A 47 19.84 -7.72 33.16
N LEU A 48 18.97 -6.72 33.20
CA LEU A 48 19.01 -5.61 34.17
C LEU A 48 18.39 -5.97 35.52
N LEU A 49 17.64 -7.08 35.61
CA LEU A 49 17.22 -7.63 36.89
C LEU A 49 18.47 -8.02 37.70
N PRO A 50 18.71 -7.41 38.88
CA PRO A 50 19.87 -7.77 39.67
C PRO A 50 19.68 -9.18 40.21
N VAL A 51 20.62 -10.05 39.86
CA VAL A 51 20.66 -11.45 40.31
C VAL A 51 21.08 -11.57 41.79
N GLY A 52 21.20 -10.45 42.52
CA GLY A 52 21.43 -10.43 43.96
C GLY A 52 21.77 -9.05 44.55
N SER A 53 21.29 -8.82 45.78
CA SER A 53 21.64 -7.78 46.77
C SER A 53 21.51 -6.28 46.43
N GLY A 54 20.65 -5.88 45.48
CA GLY A 54 20.22 -4.48 45.32
C GLY A 54 19.03 -4.12 46.22
N ASP A 55 18.75 -2.83 46.41
CA ASP A 55 17.60 -2.33 47.17
C ASP A 55 16.29 -2.91 46.60
N ARG A 56 15.55 -3.65 47.43
CA ARG A 56 14.35 -4.40 47.00
C ARG A 56 13.25 -3.46 46.48
N ALA A 57 13.22 -2.21 46.94
CA ALA A 57 12.24 -1.23 46.50
C ALA A 57 12.53 -0.70 45.08
N GLU A 58 13.80 -0.43 44.77
CA GLU A 58 14.23 0.05 43.45
C GLU A 58 14.06 -1.04 42.38
N THR A 59 14.39 -2.28 42.74
CA THR A 59 14.20 -3.45 41.86
C THR A 59 12.73 -3.76 41.58
N ALA A 60 11.86 -3.66 42.58
CA ALA A 60 10.41 -3.81 42.38
C ALA A 60 9.83 -2.71 41.48
N THR A 61 10.34 -1.48 41.59
CA THR A 61 9.92 -0.35 40.74
C THR A 61 10.36 -0.54 39.29
N ALA A 62 11.61 -0.98 39.08
CA ALA A 62 12.14 -1.31 37.76
C ALA A 62 11.38 -2.47 37.09
N ILE A 63 11.07 -3.53 37.85
CA ILE A 63 10.24 -4.65 37.38
C ILE A 63 8.83 -4.16 36.97
N ARG A 64 8.23 -3.27 37.76
CA ARG A 64 6.89 -2.75 37.46
C ARG A 64 6.89 -1.87 36.21
N SER A 65 7.84 -0.95 36.08
CA SER A 65 7.99 -0.10 34.88
C SER A 65 8.18 -0.96 33.62
N LEU A 66 8.99 -2.01 33.73
CA LEU A 66 9.19 -2.96 32.64
C LEU A 66 7.90 -3.72 32.29
N ALA A 67 7.17 -4.22 33.29
CA ALA A 67 5.93 -4.93 33.05
C ALA A 67 4.92 -4.02 32.33
N ASP A 68 4.86 -2.74 32.71
CA ASP A 68 4.02 -1.74 32.05
C ASP A 68 4.46 -1.49 30.59
N ASP A 69 5.77 -1.41 30.34
CA ASP A 69 6.33 -1.26 28.99
C ASP A 69 6.05 -2.48 28.10
N VAL A 70 6.21 -3.69 28.64
CA VAL A 70 5.87 -4.94 27.95
C VAL A 70 4.38 -5.00 27.63
N LEU A 71 3.52 -4.66 28.59
CA LEU A 71 2.07 -4.65 28.37
C LEU A 71 1.65 -3.63 27.31
N ARG A 72 2.32 -2.47 27.26
CA ARG A 72 2.12 -1.47 26.23
C ARG A 72 2.55 -1.99 24.85
N MET A 73 3.75 -2.55 24.74
CA MET A 73 4.24 -3.12 23.48
C MET A 73 3.33 -4.25 22.98
N VAL A 74 2.84 -5.13 23.86
CA VAL A 74 1.90 -6.19 23.48
C VAL A 74 0.62 -5.62 22.88
N LYS A 75 0.06 -4.56 23.48
CA LYS A 75 -1.14 -3.89 22.93
C LYS A 75 -0.87 -3.21 21.59
N GLU A 76 0.31 -2.61 21.42
CA GLU A 76 0.72 -2.02 20.15
C GLU A 76 0.87 -3.08 19.06
N THR A 77 1.45 -4.24 19.40
CA THR A 77 1.54 -5.40 18.49
C THR A 77 0.17 -5.98 18.14
N ASP A 78 -0.74 -6.07 19.12
CA ASP A 78 -2.11 -6.57 18.93
C ASP A 78 -2.89 -5.67 17.96
N ALA A 79 -2.79 -4.34 18.13
CA ALA A 79 -3.37 -3.39 17.20
C ALA A 79 -2.77 -3.49 15.78
N LEU A 80 -1.45 -3.72 15.68
CA LEU A 80 -0.81 -3.94 14.38
C LEU A 80 -1.26 -5.24 13.71
N ILE A 81 -1.59 -6.27 14.49
CA ILE A 81 -2.16 -7.52 13.98
C ILE A 81 -3.57 -7.23 13.44
N ASP A 82 -4.43 -6.57 14.20
CA ASP A 82 -5.80 -6.24 13.77
C ASP A 82 -5.83 -5.36 12.50
N ASP A 83 -4.79 -4.53 12.31
CA ASP A 83 -4.63 -3.67 11.14
C ASP A 83 -4.04 -4.40 9.90
N LEU A 84 -3.74 -5.71 9.98
CA LEU A 84 -3.19 -6.45 8.84
C LEU A 84 -4.24 -6.63 7.74
N PRO A 85 -3.96 -6.16 6.51
CA PRO A 85 -4.90 -6.29 5.42
C PRO A 85 -5.01 -7.75 4.96
N GLY A 86 -6.24 -8.16 4.62
CA GLY A 86 -6.50 -9.50 4.10
C GLY A 86 -6.59 -10.60 5.16
N LEU A 87 -6.61 -10.27 6.46
CA LEU A 87 -6.84 -11.22 7.56
C LEU A 87 -8.14 -12.02 7.41
N ASP A 88 -9.19 -11.40 6.87
CA ASP A 88 -10.50 -12.02 6.67
C ASP A 88 -10.62 -12.81 5.36
N LYS A 89 -9.62 -12.70 4.47
CA LYS A 89 -9.65 -13.32 3.13
C LYS A 89 -8.86 -14.62 3.13
N THR A 90 -9.39 -15.65 2.46
CA THR A 90 -8.61 -16.86 2.23
C THR A 90 -7.63 -16.66 1.07
N GLU A 91 -6.59 -17.50 1.00
CA GLU A 91 -5.64 -17.48 -0.12
C GLU A 91 -6.34 -17.66 -1.48
N SER A 92 -7.37 -18.51 -1.54
CA SER A 92 -8.17 -18.67 -2.76
C SER A 92 -8.89 -17.38 -3.16
N ASP A 93 -9.46 -16.65 -2.21
CA ASP A 93 -10.16 -15.39 -2.50
C ASP A 93 -9.16 -14.34 -3.01
N GLN A 94 -7.97 -14.28 -2.40
CA GLN A 94 -6.89 -13.37 -2.83
C GLN A 94 -6.40 -13.72 -4.24
N LEU A 95 -6.25 -15.00 -4.57
CA LEU A 95 -5.82 -15.43 -5.91
C LEU A 95 -6.88 -15.18 -6.97
N GLU A 96 -8.16 -15.35 -6.65
CA GLU A 96 -9.26 -15.01 -7.56
C GLU A 96 -9.33 -13.50 -7.81
N GLU A 97 -9.17 -12.70 -6.77
CA GLU A 97 -9.10 -11.24 -6.87
C GLU A 97 -7.91 -10.79 -7.72
N LEU A 98 -6.72 -11.40 -7.54
CA LEU A 98 -5.56 -11.13 -8.39
C LEU A 98 -5.81 -11.47 -9.87
N ARG A 99 -6.47 -12.60 -10.15
CA ARG A 99 -6.83 -12.95 -11.53
C ARG A 99 -7.82 -11.97 -12.13
N ARG A 100 -8.82 -11.55 -11.35
CA ARG A 100 -9.80 -10.55 -11.77
C ARG A 100 -9.09 -9.24 -12.12
N LEU A 101 -8.26 -8.72 -11.21
CA LEU A 101 -7.51 -7.48 -11.41
C LEU A 101 -6.57 -7.57 -12.63
N GLN A 102 -5.96 -8.73 -12.87
CA GLN A 102 -5.12 -8.91 -14.06
C GLN A 102 -5.94 -8.78 -15.35
N ILE A 103 -7.09 -9.44 -15.42
CA ILE A 103 -7.97 -9.37 -16.60
C ILE A 103 -8.40 -7.93 -16.85
N GLU A 104 -8.89 -7.26 -15.81
CA GLU A 104 -9.37 -5.89 -15.97
C GLU A 104 -8.21 -4.90 -16.30
N SER A 105 -7.00 -5.16 -15.82
CA SER A 105 -5.80 -4.39 -16.19
C SER A 105 -5.45 -4.58 -17.67
N GLU A 106 -5.53 -5.81 -18.17
CA GLU A 106 -5.28 -6.12 -19.59
C GLU A 106 -6.34 -5.46 -20.50
N GLU A 107 -7.61 -5.49 -20.11
CA GLU A 107 -8.71 -4.84 -20.82
C GLU A 107 -8.56 -3.31 -20.87
N GLU A 108 -8.21 -2.70 -19.75
CA GLU A 108 -7.91 -1.27 -19.72
C GLU A 108 -6.69 -0.91 -20.55
N ALA A 109 -5.60 -1.68 -20.47
CA ALA A 109 -4.42 -1.45 -21.29
C ALA A 109 -4.76 -1.55 -22.79
N GLN A 110 -5.64 -2.46 -23.18
CA GLN A 110 -6.12 -2.58 -24.55
C GLN A 110 -6.98 -1.37 -24.95
N THR A 111 -7.86 -0.91 -24.06
CA THR A 111 -8.68 0.30 -24.27
C THR A 111 -7.81 1.53 -24.46
N LEU A 112 -6.81 1.72 -23.60
CA LEU A 112 -5.85 2.83 -23.69
C LEU A 112 -5.08 2.83 -25.01
N ARG A 113 -4.67 1.64 -25.50
CA ARG A 113 -4.02 1.53 -26.82
C ARG A 113 -4.95 1.97 -27.95
N GLN A 114 -6.21 1.54 -27.93
CA GLN A 114 -7.18 1.94 -28.96
C GLN A 114 -7.41 3.45 -28.99
N VAL A 115 -7.54 4.06 -27.80
CA VAL A 115 -7.69 5.51 -27.66
C VAL A 115 -6.43 6.24 -28.14
N ALA A 116 -5.24 5.73 -27.83
CA ALA A 116 -3.98 6.29 -28.30
C ALA A 116 -3.87 6.24 -29.84
N ASP A 117 -4.21 5.10 -30.46
CA ASP A 117 -4.21 4.93 -31.92
C ASP A 117 -5.23 5.84 -32.60
N GLU A 118 -6.39 6.05 -31.98
CA GLU A 118 -7.36 7.02 -32.47
C GLU A 118 -6.82 8.45 -32.36
N ALA A 119 -6.26 8.82 -31.21
CA ALA A 119 -5.67 10.14 -31.00
C ALA A 119 -4.56 10.44 -32.02
N GLU A 120 -3.68 9.47 -32.31
CA GLU A 120 -2.63 9.61 -33.33
C GLU A 120 -3.23 9.88 -34.72
N ARG A 121 -4.28 9.15 -35.11
CA ARG A 121 -5.00 9.40 -36.38
C ARG A 121 -5.62 10.79 -36.43
N TRP A 122 -6.18 11.29 -35.33
CA TRP A 122 -6.69 12.66 -35.27
C TRP A 122 -5.58 13.70 -35.38
N MET A 123 -4.43 13.47 -34.73
CA MET A 123 -3.27 14.35 -34.83
C MET A 123 -2.71 14.41 -36.26
N ASP A 124 -2.62 13.28 -36.96
CA ASP A 124 -2.15 13.25 -38.34
C ASP A 124 -3.10 14.00 -39.29
N ARG A 125 -4.42 13.83 -39.14
CA ARG A 125 -5.39 14.63 -39.89
C ARG A 125 -5.27 16.13 -39.62
N ALA A 126 -5.01 16.51 -38.36
CA ALA A 126 -4.79 17.90 -37.99
C ALA A 126 -3.51 18.46 -38.62
N ARG A 127 -2.41 17.68 -38.61
CA ARG A 127 -1.14 18.05 -39.28
C ARG A 127 -1.33 18.21 -40.79
N ASP A 128 -2.02 17.29 -41.45
CA ASP A 128 -2.30 17.38 -42.88
C ASP A 128 -3.14 18.60 -43.23
N SER A 129 -4.16 18.91 -42.41
CA SER A 129 -4.97 20.11 -42.58
C SER A 129 -4.13 21.38 -42.45
N LEU A 130 -3.26 21.47 -41.44
CA LEU A 130 -2.32 22.58 -41.26
C LEU A 130 -1.34 22.70 -42.43
N ARG A 131 -0.83 21.57 -42.94
CA ARG A 131 0.05 21.53 -44.10
C ARG A 131 -0.64 22.12 -45.33
N VAL A 132 -1.85 21.68 -45.66
CA VAL A 132 -2.62 22.21 -46.81
C VAL A 132 -2.86 23.72 -46.68
N ILE A 133 -3.20 24.20 -45.48
CA ILE A 133 -3.35 25.65 -45.21
C ILE A 133 -2.03 26.39 -45.46
N SER A 134 -0.91 25.85 -44.99
CA SER A 134 0.41 26.48 -45.18
C SER A 134 0.80 26.56 -46.66
N GLU A 135 0.61 25.48 -47.43
CA GLU A 135 0.95 25.40 -48.85
C GLU A 135 0.07 26.31 -49.71
N THR A 136 -1.20 26.47 -49.36
CA THR A 136 -2.13 27.37 -50.06
C THR A 136 -1.87 28.85 -49.75
N ARG A 137 -1.33 29.17 -48.57
CA ARG A 137 -0.94 30.55 -48.21
C ARG A 137 0.41 30.96 -48.79
N LEU A 138 1.34 30.03 -49.01
CA LEU A 138 2.66 30.29 -49.60
C LEU A 138 2.65 30.42 -51.13
N ARG A 139 1.57 29.98 -51.81
CA ARG A 139 1.42 30.08 -53.27
C ARG A 139 0.64 31.31 -53.75
N ARG A 140 0.19 32.17 -52.84
CA ARG A 140 -0.34 33.52 -53.16
C ARG A 140 0.71 34.56 -52.81
#